data_AF-A0A381VU67-F1
#
_entry.id   AF-A0A381VU67-F1
#
_cell.length_a   1.000
_cell.length_b   1.000
_cell.length_c   1.000
_cell.angle_alpha   90.00
_cell.angle_beta   90.00
_cell.angle_gamma   90.00
#
_symmetry.space_group_name_H-M   'P 1'
#
loop_
_entity.id
_entity.type
_entity.pdbx_description
1 polymer ?
#
loop_
_entity_poly.entity_id
_entity_poly.type
_entity_poly.pdbx_seq_one_letter_code
_entity_poly.pdbx_strand_id
1 'polypeptide(L)'
;MEPQAIISSFLHRIRRLRLYAHTLQGTYILLTYIAGGYLLACLVALSYKPIVEWVVPAIGIFCVGLAYIIYNHFIKILTTPFSKDDAALLAESRFPEINNSLINSYQLSRHLKDSHVKNTNSLDLIKELLKRTSKELDKVNPSSVINYSRVILSRNWFLGTLGSLALIAIFIPELLTKGYESWTNPRTFTQASQEKIAGPNQTKSNPSTINYSIDSLDLSFHFPSYTGKKPELIKSSNGTIHVLPGTEVDISAKTNAVIDGGNLIFNGEDSYAMKKENSTSVQASLLVKEKGVYQFKVKDPEGGEHLLVKKYPVTLVKDQSPNIILFLANPKPVYFHTDKVQLFYEGKDDFGIDAVDLVVSINGEIDRTSVKKYKAQEKEAKGSYTWSLAQMTINPGDEVNYYLEINDNDNIFGPNKGQSEAYSFRIFDSEKEMENLVEMQEELTEKMIALLAT
;
A
#
# COMPACT_ATOMS: atom_id res chain seq x y z
N MET A 1 -30.25 -21.66 40.75
CA MET A 1 -30.22 -22.11 39.34
C MET A 1 -29.19 -23.22 39.23
N GLU A 2 -29.45 -24.25 38.42
CA GLU A 2 -28.44 -25.26 38.08
C GLU A 2 -27.17 -24.57 37.53
N PRO A 3 -25.95 -24.91 37.99
CA PRO A 3 -24.70 -24.29 37.53
C PRO A 3 -24.54 -24.31 36.00
N GLN A 4 -25.06 -25.34 35.34
CA GLN A 4 -25.08 -25.46 33.88
C GLN A 4 -25.92 -24.37 33.20
N ALA A 5 -27.06 -24.02 33.80
CA ALA A 5 -27.95 -22.98 33.27
C ALA A 5 -27.30 -21.60 33.38
N ILE A 6 -26.55 -21.35 34.46
CA ILE A 6 -25.81 -20.10 34.67
C ILE A 6 -24.75 -19.94 33.56
N ILE A 7 -23.91 -20.96 33.34
CA ILE A 7 -22.88 -20.96 32.30
C ILE A 7 -23.49 -20.76 30.90
N SER A 8 -24.54 -21.50 30.55
CA SER A 8 -25.21 -21.37 29.25
C SER A 8 -25.84 -19.99 29.06
N SER A 9 -26.46 -19.42 30.10
CA SER A 9 -27.06 -18.09 30.05
C SER A 9 -26.02 -16.98 29.88
N PHE A 10 -24.86 -17.12 30.54
CA PHE A 10 -23.72 -16.21 30.43
C PHE A 10 -23.16 -16.19 29.00
N LEU A 11 -22.88 -17.37 28.42
CA LEU A 11 -22.39 -17.50 27.05
C LEU A 11 -23.41 -16.96 26.02
N HIS A 12 -24.70 -17.21 26.24
CA HIS A 12 -25.77 -16.63 25.42
C HIS A 12 -25.79 -15.10 25.48
N ARG A 13 -25.59 -14.52 26.66
CA ARG A 13 -25.55 -13.08 26.87
C ARG A 13 -24.35 -12.44 26.17
N ILE A 14 -23.16 -13.03 26.27
CA ILE A 14 -21.96 -12.59 25.54
C ILE A 14 -22.20 -12.61 24.02
N ARG A 15 -22.78 -13.70 23.49
CA ARG A 15 -23.08 -13.81 22.07
C ARG A 15 -24.04 -12.71 21.60
N ARG A 16 -25.08 -12.42 22.38
CA ARG A 16 -26.04 -11.34 22.07
C ARG A 16 -25.39 -9.96 22.12
N LEU A 17 -24.56 -9.69 23.13
CA LEU A 17 -23.86 -8.41 23.28
C LEU A 17 -22.85 -8.19 22.16
N ARG A 18 -22.10 -9.23 21.75
CA ARG A 18 -21.18 -9.18 20.61
C ARG A 18 -21.92 -8.92 19.31
N LEU A 19 -23.01 -9.65 19.06
CA LEU A 19 -23.85 -9.46 17.87
C LEU A 19 -24.34 -8.00 17.81
N TYR A 20 -24.87 -7.48 18.91
CA TYR A 20 -25.34 -6.10 18.99
C TYR A 20 -24.22 -5.08 18.76
N ALA A 21 -23.04 -5.27 19.36
CA ALA A 21 -21.90 -4.39 19.15
C ALA A 21 -21.43 -4.40 17.68
N HIS A 22 -21.36 -5.58 17.05
CA HIS A 22 -20.95 -5.71 15.66
C HIS A 22 -21.97 -5.13 14.68
N THR A 23 -23.26 -5.34 14.91
CA THR A 23 -24.31 -4.75 14.07
C THR A 23 -24.34 -3.24 14.23
N LEU A 24 -24.17 -2.71 15.45
CA LEU A 24 -24.12 -1.27 15.71
C LEU A 24 -22.88 -0.61 15.08
N GLN A 25 -21.73 -1.29 15.10
CA GLN A 25 -20.54 -0.83 14.38
C GLN A 25 -20.80 -0.80 12.86
N GLY A 26 -21.39 -1.87 12.32
CA GLY A 26 -21.73 -1.98 10.90
C GLY A 26 -22.71 -0.90 10.44
N THR A 27 -23.73 -0.56 11.26
CA THR A 27 -24.69 0.50 10.92
C THR A 27 -24.02 1.87 10.89
N TYR A 28 -23.13 2.20 11.83
CA TYR A 28 -22.40 3.46 11.80
C TYR A 28 -21.48 3.56 10.58
N ILE A 29 -20.75 2.49 10.22
CA ILE A 29 -19.91 2.46 9.03
C ILE A 29 -20.74 2.63 7.76
N LEU A 30 -21.88 1.94 7.66
CA LEU A 30 -22.78 2.05 6.51
C LEU A 30 -23.31 3.47 6.34
N LEU A 31 -23.80 4.09 7.42
CA LEU A 31 -24.31 5.46 7.39
C LEU A 31 -23.21 6.47 7.03
N THR A 32 -22.00 6.30 7.59
CA THR A 32 -20.84 7.14 7.29
C THR A 32 -20.45 7.01 5.81
N TYR A 33 -20.46 5.80 5.26
CA TYR A 33 -20.12 5.55 3.86
C TYR A 33 -21.14 6.18 2.90
N ILE A 34 -22.44 6.10 3.21
CA ILE A 34 -23.49 6.73 2.41
C ILE A 34 -23.37 8.26 2.47
N ALA A 35 -23.27 8.83 3.67
CA ALA A 35 -23.18 10.29 3.85
C ALA A 35 -21.88 10.87 3.27
N GLY A 36 -20.75 10.22 3.51
CA GLY A 36 -19.44 10.61 2.98
C GLY A 36 -19.35 10.46 1.46
N GLY A 37 -19.90 9.37 0.91
CA GLY A 37 -19.98 9.17 -0.54
C GLY A 37 -20.82 10.24 -1.24
N TYR A 38 -21.94 10.65 -0.62
CA TYR A 38 -22.75 11.76 -1.13
C TYR A 38 -21.99 13.10 -1.13
N LEU A 39 -21.29 13.43 -0.04
CA LEU A 39 -20.46 14.64 0.02
C LEU A 39 -19.34 14.63 -1.03
N LEU A 40 -18.68 13.48 -1.20
CA LEU A 40 -17.63 13.31 -2.20
C LEU A 40 -18.18 13.48 -3.62
N ALA A 41 -19.35 12.90 -3.91
CA ALA A 41 -20.02 13.06 -5.19
C ALA A 41 -20.36 14.53 -5.48
N CYS A 42 -20.85 15.27 -4.48
CA CYS A 42 -21.13 16.71 -4.62
C CYS A 42 -19.85 17.52 -4.88
N LEU A 43 -18.73 17.18 -4.23
CA LEU A 43 -17.44 17.85 -4.42
C LEU A 43 -16.85 17.60 -5.82
N VAL A 44 -16.91 16.36 -6.29
CA VAL A 44 -16.44 15.98 -7.65
C VAL A 44 -17.26 16.70 -8.72
N ALA A 45 -18.57 16.85 -8.51
CA ALA A 45 -19.44 17.58 -9.43
C ALA A 45 -19.11 19.07 -9.58
N LEU A 46 -18.43 19.69 -8.62
CA LEU A 46 -17.97 21.08 -8.78
C LEU A 46 -16.61 21.19 -9.48
N SER A 47 -15.75 20.17 -9.35
CA SER A 47 -14.35 20.25 -9.81
C SER A 47 -14.17 19.82 -11.27
N TYR A 48 -15.03 18.95 -11.79
CA TYR A 48 -14.90 18.38 -13.13
C TYR A 48 -16.12 18.77 -13.98
N LYS A 49 -15.91 19.33 -15.19
CA LYS A 49 -17.01 19.68 -16.10
C LYS A 49 -17.53 18.53 -17.00
N PRO A 50 -16.75 17.48 -17.38
CA PRO A 50 -17.29 16.35 -18.14
C PRO A 50 -17.81 15.25 -17.20
N ILE A 51 -18.80 15.57 -16.36
CA ILE A 51 -19.32 14.63 -15.35
C ILE A 51 -20.04 13.44 -16.01
N VAL A 52 -20.62 13.65 -17.20
CA VAL A 52 -21.51 12.68 -17.87
C VAL A 52 -20.83 11.34 -18.19
N GLU A 53 -19.53 11.34 -18.52
CA GLU A 53 -18.79 10.11 -18.86
C GLU A 53 -18.43 9.27 -17.63
N TRP A 54 -18.33 9.89 -16.45
CA TRP A 54 -17.87 9.24 -15.22
C TRP A 54 -19.00 8.82 -14.27
N VAL A 55 -20.26 9.14 -14.58
CA VAL A 55 -21.40 8.81 -13.70
C VAL A 55 -21.53 7.31 -13.47
N VAL A 56 -21.53 6.52 -14.55
CA VAL A 56 -21.69 5.06 -14.50
C VAL A 56 -20.57 4.37 -13.72
N PRO A 57 -19.28 4.61 -13.99
CA PRO A 57 -18.21 3.98 -13.22
C PRO A 57 -18.19 4.44 -11.75
N ALA A 58 -18.50 5.71 -11.45
CA ALA A 58 -18.56 6.20 -10.08
C ALA A 58 -19.67 5.52 -9.26
N ILE A 59 -20.87 5.36 -9.84
CA ILE A 59 -21.97 4.60 -9.22
C ILE A 59 -21.56 3.13 -9.03
N GLY A 60 -20.90 2.53 -10.02
CA GLY A 60 -20.39 1.16 -9.94
C GLY A 60 -19.45 0.95 -8.75
N ILE A 61 -18.43 1.81 -8.61
CA ILE A 61 -17.47 1.74 -7.49
C ILE A 61 -18.18 1.93 -6.14
N PHE A 62 -19.09 2.91 -6.06
CA PHE A 62 -19.85 3.17 -4.84
C PHE A 62 -20.70 1.95 -4.42
N CYS A 63 -21.41 1.33 -5.38
CA CYS A 63 -22.23 0.14 -5.17
C CYS A 63 -21.41 -1.08 -4.74
N VAL A 64 -20.23 -1.30 -5.33
CA VAL A 64 -19.33 -2.39 -4.93
C VAL A 64 -18.88 -2.22 -3.47
N GLY A 65 -18.47 -1.01 -3.07
CA GLY A 65 -18.09 -0.74 -1.69
C GLY A 65 -19.27 -0.88 -0.71
N LEU A 66 -20.47 -0.44 -1.11
CA LEU A 66 -21.70 -0.63 -0.33
C LEU A 66 -22.03 -2.11 -0.15
N ALA A 67 -21.98 -2.90 -1.23
CA ALA A 67 -22.20 -4.34 -1.19
C ALA A 67 -21.18 -5.06 -0.31
N TYR A 68 -19.91 -4.66 -0.35
CA TYR A 68 -18.86 -5.19 0.52
C TYR A 68 -19.13 -4.93 2.00
N ILE A 69 -19.53 -3.70 2.36
CA ILE A 69 -19.85 -3.34 3.75
C ILE A 69 -21.04 -4.15 4.26
N ILE A 70 -22.10 -4.26 3.44
CA ILE A 70 -23.30 -5.05 3.76
C ILE A 70 -22.94 -6.52 3.95
N TYR A 71 -22.16 -7.08 3.01
CA TYR A 71 -21.73 -8.46 3.08
C TYR A 71 -20.93 -8.74 4.36
N ASN A 72 -19.91 -7.94 4.63
CA ASN A 72 -18.99 -8.21 5.75
C ASN A 72 -19.64 -8.00 7.13
N HIS A 73 -20.54 -7.02 7.28
CA HIS A 73 -21.10 -6.69 8.60
C HIS A 73 -22.47 -7.33 8.89
N PHE A 74 -23.27 -7.60 7.86
CA PHE A 74 -24.65 -8.08 8.01
C PHE A 74 -24.89 -9.47 7.41
N ILE A 75 -24.24 -9.85 6.29
CA ILE A 75 -24.50 -11.15 5.65
C ILE A 75 -23.56 -12.25 6.19
N LYS A 76 -22.27 -11.95 6.32
CA LYS A 76 -21.25 -12.88 6.81
C LYS A 76 -21.61 -13.44 8.19
N ILE A 77 -22.23 -12.63 9.04
CA ILE A 77 -22.66 -13.05 10.37
C ILE A 77 -23.81 -14.06 10.37
N LEU A 78 -24.62 -14.11 9.30
CA LEU A 78 -25.62 -15.16 9.10
C LEU A 78 -24.98 -16.46 8.60
N THR A 79 -23.92 -16.37 7.79
CA THR A 79 -23.25 -17.55 7.20
C THR A 79 -22.24 -18.21 8.13
N THR A 80 -21.60 -17.45 9.03
CA THR A 80 -20.63 -17.97 9.99
C THR A 80 -21.08 -17.60 11.42
N PRO A 81 -22.01 -18.37 12.02
CA PRO A 81 -22.53 -18.05 13.34
C PRO A 81 -21.45 -18.22 14.41
N PHE A 82 -21.36 -17.24 15.30
CA PHE A 82 -20.44 -17.30 16.45
C PHE A 82 -20.91 -18.38 17.44
N SER A 83 -20.07 -19.41 17.63
CA SER A 83 -20.43 -20.56 18.45
C SER A 83 -20.36 -20.23 19.96
N LYS A 84 -20.92 -21.12 20.78
CA LYS A 84 -20.82 -20.98 22.25
C LYS A 84 -19.41 -21.28 22.76
N ASP A 85 -18.67 -22.15 22.07
CA ASP A 85 -17.27 -22.45 22.36
C ASP A 85 -16.40 -21.20 22.09
N ASP A 86 -16.65 -20.50 20.98
CA ASP A 86 -15.95 -19.24 20.70
C ASP A 86 -16.26 -18.15 21.74
N ALA A 87 -17.49 -18.13 22.27
CA ALA A 87 -17.87 -17.21 23.34
C ALA A 87 -17.16 -17.51 24.66
N ALA A 88 -16.90 -18.80 24.94
CA ALA A 88 -16.12 -19.22 26.10
C ALA A 88 -14.65 -18.82 25.95
N LEU A 89 -14.05 -19.08 24.78
CA LEU A 89 -12.67 -18.66 24.47
C LEU A 89 -12.51 -17.13 24.56
N LEU A 90 -13.46 -16.36 24.02
CA LEU A 90 -13.44 -14.90 24.10
C LEU A 90 -13.46 -14.43 25.56
N ALA A 91 -14.32 -15.02 26.39
CA ALA A 91 -14.41 -14.67 27.81
C ALA A 91 -13.11 -14.99 28.57
N GLU A 92 -12.53 -16.17 28.34
CA GLU A 92 -11.28 -16.60 28.98
C GLU A 92 -10.08 -15.77 28.53
N SER A 93 -10.03 -15.36 27.25
CA SER A 93 -8.98 -14.47 26.75
C SER A 93 -8.96 -13.10 27.43
N ARG A 94 -10.12 -12.65 27.94
CA ARG A 94 -10.28 -11.35 28.60
C ARG A 94 -10.15 -11.44 30.11
N PHE A 95 -10.46 -12.60 30.69
CA PHE A 95 -10.37 -12.88 32.12
C PHE A 95 -9.51 -14.14 32.34
N PRO A 96 -8.16 -14.00 32.36
CA PRO A 96 -7.24 -15.12 32.54
C PRO A 96 -7.47 -15.90 33.85
N GLU A 97 -8.09 -15.26 34.85
CA GLU A 97 -8.46 -15.86 36.15
C GLU A 97 -9.39 -17.09 36.01
N ILE A 98 -10.13 -17.19 34.90
CA ILE A 98 -11.04 -18.32 34.63
C ILE A 98 -10.27 -19.54 34.08
N ASN A 99 -9.02 -19.39 33.63
CA ASN A 99 -8.04 -20.42 33.26
C ASN A 99 -8.62 -21.74 32.68
N ASN A 100 -9.11 -21.71 31.43
CA ASN A 100 -9.70 -22.85 30.71
C ASN A 100 -10.91 -23.52 31.41
N SER A 101 -11.40 -22.99 32.53
CA SER A 101 -12.47 -23.63 33.31
C SER A 101 -13.83 -23.42 32.65
N LEU A 102 -14.06 -22.34 31.93
CA LEU A 102 -15.34 -22.01 31.29
C LEU A 102 -15.58 -22.84 30.04
N ILE A 103 -14.58 -22.95 29.16
CA ILE A 103 -14.68 -23.80 27.97
C ILE A 103 -14.84 -25.27 28.34
N ASN A 104 -14.01 -25.75 29.27
CA ASN A 104 -14.08 -27.14 29.74
C ASN A 104 -15.42 -27.43 30.40
N SER A 105 -15.86 -26.57 31.33
CA SER A 105 -17.16 -26.72 31.98
C SER A 105 -18.31 -26.77 30.97
N TYR A 106 -18.28 -25.94 29.92
CA TYR A 106 -19.30 -25.96 28.87
C TYR A 106 -19.25 -27.25 28.04
N GLN A 107 -18.08 -27.68 27.58
CA GLN A 107 -17.93 -28.92 26.80
C GLN A 107 -18.33 -30.17 27.59
N LEU A 108 -17.89 -30.28 28.86
CA LEU A 108 -18.25 -31.37 29.76
C LEU A 108 -19.75 -31.35 30.13
N SER A 109 -20.37 -30.18 30.23
CA SER A 109 -21.82 -30.07 30.48
C SER A 109 -22.70 -30.68 29.37
N ARG A 110 -22.20 -30.74 28.13
CA ARG A 110 -22.93 -31.34 27.01
C ARG A 110 -22.99 -32.86 27.11
N HIS A 111 -21.92 -33.47 27.62
CA HIS A 111 -21.77 -34.92 27.76
C HIS A 111 -22.45 -35.50 29.02
N LEU A 112 -22.89 -34.65 29.95
CA LEU A 112 -23.66 -35.05 31.14
C LEU A 112 -25.03 -35.65 30.82
N LYS A 113 -25.56 -35.43 29.61
CA LYS A 113 -26.82 -36.01 29.13
C LYS A 113 -26.64 -37.32 28.36
N ASP A 114 -25.40 -37.71 28.06
CA ASP A 114 -25.12 -38.94 27.33
C ASP A 114 -25.11 -40.14 28.28
N SER A 115 -25.96 -41.14 27.98
CA SER A 115 -26.18 -42.35 28.79
C SER A 115 -24.93 -43.22 29.05
N HIS A 116 -23.80 -42.92 28.41
CA HIS A 116 -22.53 -43.64 28.50
C HIS A 116 -21.61 -43.15 29.64
N VAL A 117 -21.85 -41.98 30.23
CA VAL A 117 -21.05 -41.46 31.37
C VAL A 117 -21.65 -41.95 32.70
N LYS A 118 -21.58 -43.26 32.95
CA LYS A 118 -22.18 -43.93 34.12
C LYS A 118 -21.21 -44.19 35.27
N ASN A 119 -20.11 -43.44 35.38
CA ASN A 119 -19.16 -43.60 36.48
C ASN A 119 -19.35 -42.49 37.52
N THR A 120 -19.84 -42.85 38.72
CA THR A 120 -20.28 -41.92 39.78
C THR A 120 -19.20 -40.88 40.13
N ASN A 121 -17.94 -41.31 40.25
CA ASN A 121 -16.82 -40.44 40.61
C ASN A 121 -16.54 -39.35 39.56
N SER A 122 -16.73 -39.65 38.28
CA SER A 122 -16.54 -38.67 37.19
C SER A 122 -17.65 -37.63 37.16
N LEU A 123 -18.88 -38.01 37.51
CA LEU A 123 -20.03 -37.11 37.56
C LEU A 123 -19.89 -36.08 38.69
N ASP A 124 -19.37 -36.50 39.84
CA ASP A 124 -19.17 -35.60 40.98
C ASP A 124 -18.03 -34.60 40.72
N LEU A 125 -16.95 -35.01 40.07
CA LEU A 125 -15.89 -34.11 39.61
C LEU A 125 -16.41 -33.06 38.61
N ILE A 126 -17.25 -33.48 37.65
CA ILE A 126 -17.83 -32.56 36.66
C ILE A 126 -18.80 -31.58 37.34
N LYS A 127 -19.62 -32.04 38.30
CA LYS A 127 -20.51 -31.16 39.07
C LYS A 127 -19.74 -30.13 39.90
N GLU A 128 -18.65 -30.53 40.54
CA GLU A 128 -17.83 -29.60 41.33
C GLU A 128 -17.11 -28.58 40.43
N LEU A 129 -16.61 -29.00 39.27
CA LEU A 129 -16.05 -28.09 38.26
C LEU A 129 -17.10 -27.06 37.80
N LEU A 130 -18.31 -27.52 37.46
CA LEU A 130 -19.41 -26.64 37.05
C LEU A 130 -19.79 -25.63 38.14
N LYS A 131 -19.84 -26.08 39.39
CA LYS A 131 -20.15 -25.24 40.56
C LYS A 131 -19.07 -24.19 40.81
N ARG A 132 -17.79 -24.58 40.75
CA ARG A 132 -16.65 -23.65 40.90
C ARG A 132 -16.64 -22.61 39.80
N THR A 133 -16.78 -23.03 38.54
CA THR A 133 -16.83 -22.14 37.38
C THR A 133 -18.00 -21.17 37.48
N SER A 134 -19.19 -21.64 37.87
CA SER A 134 -20.36 -20.78 38.11
C SER A 134 -20.09 -19.70 39.17
N LYS A 135 -19.37 -20.02 40.24
CA LYS A 135 -19.07 -19.08 41.32
C LYS A 135 -18.06 -18.01 40.89
N GLU A 136 -17.13 -18.35 40.02
CA GLU A 136 -16.19 -17.37 39.44
C GLU A 136 -16.89 -16.48 38.40
N LEU A 137 -17.85 -17.02 37.64
CA LEU A 137 -18.66 -16.27 36.69
C LEU A 137 -19.53 -15.19 37.35
N ASP A 138 -20.01 -15.40 38.58
CA ASP A 138 -20.80 -14.40 39.31
C ASP A 138 -20.01 -13.11 39.59
N LYS A 139 -18.68 -13.19 39.61
CA LYS A 139 -17.80 -12.02 39.80
C LYS A 139 -17.53 -11.26 38.50
N VAL A 140 -17.88 -11.83 37.34
CA VAL A 140 -17.51 -11.30 36.03
C VAL A 140 -18.72 -10.71 35.32
N ASN A 141 -18.64 -9.43 34.96
CA ASN A 141 -19.68 -8.76 34.19
C ASN A 141 -19.63 -9.18 32.70
N PRO A 142 -20.73 -9.69 32.11
CA PRO A 142 -20.74 -10.09 30.70
C PRO A 142 -20.45 -8.95 29.71
N SER A 143 -20.73 -7.71 30.09
CA SER A 143 -20.51 -6.52 29.24
C SER A 143 -19.04 -6.09 29.15
N SER A 144 -18.21 -6.36 30.17
CA SER A 144 -16.79 -6.01 30.15
C SER A 144 -15.94 -6.96 29.30
N VAL A 145 -16.52 -8.10 28.89
CA VAL A 145 -15.92 -9.03 27.91
C VAL A 145 -15.87 -8.39 26.51
N ILE A 146 -16.84 -7.56 26.15
CA ILE A 146 -16.96 -6.99 24.81
C ILE A 146 -16.26 -5.63 24.75
N ASN A 147 -15.32 -5.48 23.80
CA ASN A 147 -14.65 -4.22 23.56
C ASN A 147 -15.49 -3.30 22.66
N TYR A 148 -16.06 -2.24 23.25
CA TYR A 148 -16.86 -1.24 22.54
C TYR A 148 -16.04 -0.11 21.88
N SER A 149 -14.71 -0.11 21.99
CA SER A 149 -13.85 0.96 21.43
C SER A 149 -14.08 1.19 19.93
N ARG A 150 -14.19 0.11 19.14
CA ARG A 150 -14.44 0.19 17.69
C ARG A 150 -15.81 0.78 17.38
N VAL A 151 -16.83 0.46 18.19
CA VAL A 151 -18.18 1.02 18.06
C VAL A 151 -18.17 2.53 18.33
N ILE A 152 -17.49 2.95 19.40
CA ILE A 152 -17.36 4.37 19.77
C ILE A 152 -16.61 5.14 18.68
N LEU A 153 -15.54 4.58 18.13
CA LEU A 153 -14.80 5.18 17.03
C LEU A 153 -15.69 5.35 15.80
N SER A 154 -16.39 4.30 15.36
CA SER A 154 -17.32 4.38 14.22
C SER A 154 -18.46 5.38 14.45
N ARG A 155 -18.99 5.45 15.68
CA ARG A 155 -20.00 6.46 16.06
C ARG A 155 -19.45 7.88 15.93
N ASN A 156 -18.24 8.14 16.44
CA ASN A 156 -17.64 9.48 16.39
C ASN A 156 -17.35 9.90 14.93
N TRP A 157 -16.89 8.98 14.08
CA TRP A 157 -16.77 9.21 12.64
C TRP A 157 -18.11 9.54 11.99
N PHE A 158 -19.16 8.77 12.29
CA PHE A 158 -20.50 9.04 11.80
C PHE A 158 -20.97 10.45 12.22
N LEU A 159 -20.85 10.79 13.51
CA LEU A 159 -21.21 12.12 14.02
C LEU A 159 -20.40 13.24 13.35
N GLY A 160 -19.11 13.01 13.09
CA GLY A 160 -18.26 13.95 12.35
C GLY A 160 -18.74 14.16 10.91
N THR A 161 -19.06 13.09 10.19
CA THR A 161 -19.60 13.19 8.82
C THR A 161 -20.99 13.84 8.78
N LEU A 162 -21.85 13.54 9.75
CA LEU A 162 -23.16 14.15 9.88
C LEU A 162 -23.05 15.65 10.20
N GLY A 163 -22.13 16.01 11.10
CA GLY A 163 -21.82 17.40 11.44
C GLY A 163 -21.27 18.17 10.25
N SER A 164 -20.36 17.58 9.47
CA SER A 164 -19.84 18.16 8.23
C SER A 164 -20.96 18.37 7.21
N LEU A 165 -21.86 17.38 7.04
CA LEU A 165 -22.99 17.49 6.13
C LEU A 165 -23.96 18.59 6.56
N ALA A 166 -24.23 18.73 7.86
CA ALA A 166 -25.07 19.80 8.41
C ALA A 166 -24.42 21.19 8.25
N LEU A 167 -23.12 21.32 8.51
CA LEU A 167 -22.37 22.56 8.30
C LEU A 167 -22.39 22.97 6.82
N ILE A 168 -22.14 22.03 5.92
CA ILE A 168 -22.21 22.29 4.48
C ILE A 168 -23.62 22.72 4.07
N ALA A 169 -24.67 22.09 4.61
CA ALA A 169 -26.05 22.46 4.33
C ALA A 169 -26.39 23.89 4.79
N ILE A 170 -25.79 24.36 5.89
CA ILE A 170 -26.02 25.71 6.43
C ILE A 170 -25.21 26.77 5.68
N PHE A 171 -23.91 26.52 5.47
CA PHE A 171 -22.98 27.53 4.95
C PHE A 171 -22.87 27.56 3.43
N ILE A 172 -23.07 26.41 2.77
CA ILE A 172 -22.91 26.26 1.32
C ILE A 172 -24.03 25.34 0.78
N PRO A 173 -25.31 25.73 0.90
CA PRO A 173 -26.43 24.90 0.43
C PRO A 173 -26.34 24.61 -1.06
N GLU A 174 -25.75 25.53 -1.84
CA GLU A 174 -25.54 25.38 -3.27
C GLU A 174 -24.66 24.17 -3.64
N LEU A 175 -23.74 23.75 -2.76
CA LEU A 175 -22.89 22.58 -3.01
C LEU A 175 -23.73 21.30 -3.09
N LEU A 176 -24.72 21.18 -2.21
CA LEU A 176 -25.58 20.00 -2.12
C LEU A 176 -26.62 20.00 -3.24
N THR A 177 -27.23 21.15 -3.52
CA THR A 177 -28.25 21.27 -4.57
C THR A 177 -27.65 21.12 -5.97
N LYS A 178 -26.59 21.88 -6.30
CA LYS A 178 -25.91 21.79 -7.60
C LYS A 178 -25.21 20.45 -7.79
N GLY A 179 -24.63 19.89 -6.72
CA GLY A 179 -24.07 18.54 -6.73
C GLY A 179 -25.14 17.53 -7.13
N TYR A 180 -26.24 17.45 -6.38
CA TYR A 180 -27.35 16.54 -6.66
C TYR A 180 -27.92 16.71 -8.08
N GLU A 181 -28.17 17.94 -8.52
CA GLU A 181 -28.68 18.23 -9.88
C GLU A 181 -27.71 17.79 -10.97
N SER A 182 -26.40 17.94 -10.76
CA SER A 182 -25.39 17.53 -11.73
C SER A 182 -25.33 16.01 -11.95
N TRP A 183 -25.67 15.22 -10.93
CA TRP A 183 -25.72 13.75 -11.03
C TRP A 183 -27.07 13.24 -11.53
N THR A 184 -28.16 13.95 -11.25
CA THR A 184 -29.53 13.50 -11.59
C THR A 184 -30.03 14.02 -12.93
N ASN A 185 -29.59 15.20 -13.37
CA ASN A 185 -29.98 15.83 -14.64
C ASN A 185 -28.76 16.37 -15.41
N PRO A 186 -27.92 15.49 -16.00
CA PRO A 186 -26.71 15.91 -16.72
C PRO A 186 -26.95 16.77 -17.97
N ARG A 187 -28.20 16.94 -18.44
CA ARG A 187 -28.55 17.66 -19.68
C ARG A 187 -28.72 19.17 -19.50
N THR A 188 -28.98 19.66 -18.29
CA THR A 188 -29.42 21.04 -18.05
C THR A 188 -28.27 22.06 -18.03
N PHE A 189 -27.03 21.64 -17.75
CA PHE A 189 -25.88 22.56 -17.68
C PHE A 189 -25.38 23.03 -19.06
N THR A 190 -25.67 22.25 -20.11
CA THR A 190 -25.36 22.62 -21.50
C THR A 190 -26.25 23.76 -22.03
N GLN A 191 -27.48 23.93 -21.51
CA GLN A 191 -28.41 24.96 -22.00
C GLN A 191 -28.23 26.31 -21.28
N ALA A 192 -27.84 26.32 -20.00
CA ALA A 192 -27.63 27.56 -19.25
C ALA A 192 -26.43 28.41 -19.74
N SER A 193 -25.56 27.84 -20.60
CA SER A 193 -24.45 28.57 -21.24
C SER A 193 -24.80 29.14 -22.62
N GLN A 194 -25.95 28.75 -23.22
CA GLN A 194 -26.34 29.18 -24.57
C GLN A 194 -27.34 30.35 -24.60
N GLU A 195 -27.95 30.74 -23.48
CA GLU A 195 -28.91 31.86 -23.46
C GLU A 195 -28.31 33.25 -23.18
N LYS A 196 -26.99 33.37 -22.94
CA LYS A 196 -26.36 34.68 -22.66
C LYS A 196 -25.49 35.26 -23.78
N ILE A 197 -25.61 34.74 -25.01
CA ILE A 197 -24.95 35.30 -26.20
C ILE A 197 -25.95 35.30 -27.37
N ALA A 198 -26.98 36.15 -27.29
CA ALA A 198 -27.78 36.51 -28.46
C ALA A 198 -28.32 37.94 -28.28
N GLY A 199 -27.50 38.92 -28.66
CA GLY A 199 -27.90 40.30 -28.88
C GLY A 199 -27.20 40.81 -30.14
N PRO A 200 -27.93 41.34 -31.15
CA PRO A 200 -27.36 41.64 -32.46
C PRO A 200 -26.76 43.05 -32.46
N ASN A 201 -25.56 43.22 -33.02
CA ASN A 201 -25.35 44.12 -34.16
C ASN A 201 -23.87 44.27 -34.55
N GLN A 202 -23.64 43.97 -35.83
CA GLN A 202 -22.90 44.76 -36.82
C GLN A 202 -21.39 45.04 -36.63
N THR A 203 -20.64 44.31 -37.46
CA THR A 203 -19.65 44.79 -38.45
C THR A 203 -18.66 45.88 -38.02
N LYS A 204 -17.39 45.48 -37.94
CA LYS A 204 -16.27 46.14 -38.65
C LYS A 204 -15.03 45.24 -38.64
N SER A 205 -14.54 44.94 -39.84
CA SER A 205 -13.33 44.19 -40.15
C SER A 205 -12.05 44.98 -39.80
N ASN A 206 -11.11 44.36 -39.09
CA ASN A 206 -9.64 44.51 -39.27
C ASN A 206 -8.85 43.54 -38.36
N PRO A 207 -7.60 43.24 -38.70
CA PRO A 207 -7.16 42.09 -39.49
C PRO A 207 -7.15 40.76 -38.69
N SER A 208 -7.16 39.66 -39.43
CA SER A 208 -7.07 38.27 -39.00
C SER A 208 -5.98 38.02 -37.95
N THR A 209 -6.37 37.96 -36.68
CA THR A 209 -5.54 37.26 -35.69
C THR A 209 -5.66 35.77 -35.99
N ILE A 210 -4.72 35.23 -36.75
CA ILE A 210 -4.66 33.78 -36.99
C ILE A 210 -4.49 33.13 -35.62
N ASN A 211 -5.49 32.34 -35.21
CA ASN A 211 -5.40 31.57 -33.97
C ASN A 211 -4.59 30.30 -34.28
N TYR A 212 -3.28 30.34 -34.02
CA TYR A 212 -2.40 29.21 -34.26
C TYR A 212 -2.78 28.03 -33.37
N SER A 213 -2.80 26.83 -33.95
CA SER A 213 -3.04 25.57 -33.26
C SER A 213 -2.19 24.45 -33.84
N ILE A 214 -1.95 23.42 -33.02
CA ILE A 214 -1.30 22.19 -33.47
C ILE A 214 -2.39 21.19 -33.89
N ASP A 215 -2.36 20.77 -35.15
CA ASP A 215 -3.33 19.85 -35.75
C ASP A 215 -2.97 18.39 -35.47
N SER A 216 -1.68 18.04 -35.51
CA SER A 216 -1.20 16.70 -35.18
C SER A 216 0.17 16.74 -34.52
N LEU A 217 0.40 15.83 -33.57
CA LEU A 217 1.71 15.57 -32.99
C LEU A 217 2.12 14.11 -33.23
N ASP A 218 3.35 13.91 -33.65
CA ASP A 218 4.03 12.62 -33.65
C ASP A 218 5.16 12.68 -32.61
N LEU A 219 5.25 11.67 -31.76
CA LEU A 219 6.26 11.58 -30.70
C LEU A 219 7.15 10.37 -30.94
N SER A 220 8.46 10.58 -31.04
CA SER A 220 9.46 9.51 -31.10
C SER A 220 10.25 9.47 -29.80
N PHE A 221 10.21 8.34 -29.11
CA PHE A 221 10.82 8.13 -27.80
C PHE A 221 12.14 7.37 -27.95
N HIS A 222 13.23 7.99 -27.53
CA HIS A 222 14.56 7.40 -27.42
C HIS A 222 14.86 7.14 -25.95
N PHE A 223 14.62 5.89 -25.53
CA PHE A 223 14.81 5.48 -24.14
C PHE A 223 16.29 5.48 -23.73
N PRO A 224 16.60 5.65 -22.44
CA PRO A 224 17.96 5.56 -21.93
C PRO A 224 18.64 4.24 -22.30
N SER A 225 19.95 4.28 -22.56
CA SER A 225 20.74 3.13 -23.01
C SER A 225 20.69 1.94 -22.06
N TYR A 226 20.59 2.19 -20.75
CA TYR A 226 20.55 1.14 -19.73
C TYR A 226 19.30 0.24 -19.85
N THR A 227 18.18 0.79 -20.35
CA THR A 227 16.92 0.06 -20.52
C THR A 227 16.97 -0.97 -21.66
N GLY A 228 17.89 -0.80 -22.61
CA GLY A 228 17.99 -1.63 -23.83
C GLY A 228 16.75 -1.59 -24.74
N LYS A 229 15.81 -0.67 -24.50
CA LYS A 229 14.59 -0.56 -25.32
C LYS A 229 14.90 0.03 -26.68
N LYS A 230 14.21 -0.48 -27.70
CA LYS A 230 14.23 0.14 -29.05
C LYS A 230 13.41 1.43 -29.03
N PRO A 231 13.74 2.41 -29.89
CA PRO A 231 12.94 3.61 -30.04
C PRO A 231 11.49 3.30 -30.40
N GLU A 232 10.55 4.07 -29.87
CA GLU A 232 9.12 3.90 -30.08
C GLU A 232 8.53 5.16 -30.75
N LEU A 233 7.75 4.99 -31.82
CA LEU A 233 7.10 6.09 -32.52
C LEU A 233 5.59 6.02 -32.35
N ILE A 234 5.01 7.08 -31.77
CA ILE A 234 3.56 7.25 -31.63
C ILE A 234 3.11 8.36 -32.57
N LYS A 235 2.33 8.00 -33.60
CA LYS A 235 1.73 8.94 -34.54
C LYS A 235 0.39 9.46 -34.03
N SER A 236 0.04 10.70 -34.36
CA SER A 236 -1.23 11.34 -33.95
C SER A 236 -1.47 11.25 -32.43
N SER A 237 -0.43 11.53 -31.65
CA SER A 237 -0.48 11.56 -30.19
C SER A 237 -1.34 12.71 -29.67
N ASN A 238 -1.91 12.53 -28.49
CA ASN A 238 -2.55 13.61 -27.74
C ASN A 238 -1.53 14.62 -27.17
N GLY A 239 -0.23 14.37 -27.36
CA GLY A 239 0.90 15.16 -26.91
C GLY A 239 1.30 14.91 -25.45
N THR A 240 0.67 13.95 -24.77
CA THR A 240 1.09 13.55 -23.41
C THR A 240 2.37 12.74 -23.48
N ILE A 241 3.35 13.10 -22.64
CA ILE A 241 4.61 12.35 -22.50
C ILE A 241 4.59 11.63 -21.15
N HIS A 242 4.78 10.31 -21.18
CA HIS A 242 4.85 9.45 -19.99
C HIS A 242 6.00 8.46 -20.15
N VAL A 243 7.16 8.75 -19.55
CA VAL A 243 8.42 8.08 -19.86
C VAL A 243 9.34 7.94 -18.65
N LEU A 244 10.38 7.10 -18.77
CA LEU A 244 11.46 7.04 -17.80
C LEU A 244 12.32 8.32 -17.87
N PRO A 245 12.88 8.78 -16.74
CA PRO A 245 13.84 9.86 -16.74
C PRO A 245 15.03 9.59 -17.66
N GLY A 246 15.54 10.62 -18.31
CA GLY A 246 16.62 10.51 -19.30
C GLY A 246 16.16 10.07 -20.69
N THR A 247 14.85 9.85 -20.91
CA THR A 247 14.31 9.61 -22.26
C THR A 247 14.35 10.91 -23.08
N GLU A 248 14.91 10.83 -24.28
CA GLU A 248 14.88 11.91 -25.27
C GLU A 248 13.65 11.74 -26.16
N VAL A 249 12.82 12.78 -26.26
CA VAL A 249 11.57 12.76 -27.02
C VAL A 249 11.67 13.72 -28.18
N ASP A 250 11.65 13.19 -29.40
CA ASP A 250 11.52 14.00 -30.60
C ASP A 250 10.04 14.23 -30.90
N ILE A 251 9.66 15.51 -30.89
CA ILE A 251 8.30 15.98 -31.05
C ILE A 251 8.18 16.59 -32.45
N SER A 252 7.46 15.93 -33.35
CA SER A 252 7.10 16.48 -34.65
C SER A 252 5.66 17.00 -34.59
N ALA A 253 5.47 18.28 -34.88
CA ALA A 253 4.18 18.94 -34.77
C ALA A 253 3.79 19.60 -36.11
N LYS A 254 2.52 19.44 -36.50
CA LYS A 254 1.94 20.14 -37.65
C LYS A 254 1.02 21.26 -37.19
N THR A 255 1.20 22.45 -37.75
CA THR A 255 0.41 23.64 -37.44
C THR A 255 -0.71 23.86 -38.45
N ASN A 256 -1.79 24.50 -38.00
CA ASN A 256 -2.92 24.90 -38.86
C ASN A 256 -2.58 26.01 -39.88
N ALA A 257 -1.50 26.74 -39.65
CA ALA A 257 -1.06 27.87 -40.47
C ALA A 257 0.46 27.83 -40.71
N VAL A 258 0.91 28.63 -41.69
CA VAL A 258 2.33 28.72 -42.06
C VAL A 258 3.12 29.41 -40.95
N ILE A 259 4.23 28.80 -40.54
CA ILE A 259 5.12 29.33 -39.51
C ILE A 259 6.55 29.46 -40.04
N ASP A 260 7.30 30.42 -39.52
CA ASP A 260 8.72 30.62 -39.84
C ASP A 260 9.65 29.84 -38.89
N GLY A 261 9.13 29.46 -37.72
CA GLY A 261 9.82 28.62 -36.74
C GLY A 261 9.14 28.70 -35.39
N GLY A 262 9.90 28.45 -34.32
CA GLY A 262 9.42 28.65 -32.96
C GLY A 262 10.27 27.94 -31.92
N ASN A 263 9.83 28.01 -30.67
CA ASN A 263 10.46 27.34 -29.54
C ASN A 263 9.45 26.47 -28.80
N LEU A 264 9.92 25.34 -28.28
CA LEU A 264 9.22 24.54 -27.29
C LEU A 264 9.57 25.12 -25.90
N ILE A 265 8.57 25.50 -25.12
CA ILE A 265 8.75 26.02 -23.77
C ILE A 265 8.40 24.92 -22.78
N PHE A 266 9.34 24.51 -21.94
CA PHE A 266 9.15 23.52 -20.89
C PHE A 266 9.15 24.21 -19.52
N ASN A 267 8.16 23.89 -18.68
CA ASN A 267 7.96 24.48 -17.35
C ASN A 267 7.91 26.02 -17.29
N GLY A 268 7.77 26.69 -18.43
CA GLY A 268 7.67 28.15 -18.52
C GLY A 268 9.02 28.89 -18.52
N GLU A 269 10.13 28.18 -18.30
CA GLU A 269 11.48 28.77 -18.19
C GLU A 269 12.42 28.25 -19.28
N ASP A 270 12.45 26.92 -19.48
CA ASP A 270 13.34 26.30 -20.46
C ASP A 270 12.79 26.47 -21.88
N SER A 271 13.63 26.92 -22.81
CA SER A 271 13.28 27.14 -24.21
C SER A 271 14.16 26.31 -25.14
N TYR A 272 13.54 25.42 -25.92
CA TYR A 272 14.21 24.55 -26.89
C TYR A 272 13.84 25.01 -28.30
N ALA A 273 14.83 25.35 -29.12
CA ALA A 273 14.61 25.80 -30.49
C ALA A 273 14.01 24.68 -31.34
N MET A 274 12.95 24.99 -32.09
CA MET A 274 12.36 24.04 -33.03
C MET A 274 13.02 24.15 -34.40
N LYS A 275 13.33 23.01 -35.00
CA LYS A 275 13.80 22.90 -36.38
C LYS A 275 12.59 22.85 -37.32
N LYS A 276 12.54 23.76 -38.28
CA LYS A 276 11.54 23.75 -39.34
C LYS A 276 11.83 22.64 -40.35
N GLU A 277 10.83 21.78 -40.60
CA GLU A 277 10.90 20.74 -41.63
C GLU A 277 10.24 21.25 -42.92
N ASN A 278 9.07 21.89 -42.79
CA ASN A 278 8.28 22.43 -43.90
C ASN A 278 7.59 23.73 -43.45
N SER A 279 6.78 24.36 -44.32
CA SER A 279 6.02 25.57 -43.98
C SER A 279 5.03 25.39 -42.82
N THR A 280 4.60 24.16 -42.51
CA THR A 280 3.61 23.84 -41.48
C THR A 280 4.07 22.72 -40.53
N SER A 281 5.32 22.28 -40.63
CA SER A 281 5.87 21.17 -39.82
C SER A 281 7.13 21.62 -39.10
N VAL A 282 7.17 21.39 -37.79
CA VAL A 282 8.32 21.67 -36.93
C VAL A 282 8.67 20.47 -36.06
N GLN A 283 9.96 20.35 -35.75
CA GLN A 283 10.49 19.30 -34.90
C GLN A 283 11.26 19.91 -33.73
N ALA A 284 11.04 19.39 -32.52
CA ALA A 284 11.80 19.75 -31.32
C ALA A 284 12.30 18.46 -30.65
N SER A 285 13.43 18.52 -29.95
CA SER A 285 13.88 17.43 -29.10
C SER A 285 13.87 17.88 -27.64
N LEU A 286 13.31 17.05 -26.76
CA LEU A 286 13.17 17.32 -25.34
C LEU A 286 13.76 16.16 -24.53
N LEU A 287 14.80 16.44 -23.76
CA LEU A 287 15.37 15.49 -22.80
C LEU A 287 14.59 15.55 -21.48
N VAL A 288 13.82 14.50 -21.19
CA VAL A 288 12.91 14.48 -20.04
C VAL A 288 13.66 14.07 -18.77
N LYS A 289 13.96 15.03 -17.89
CA LYS A 289 14.60 14.77 -16.59
C LYS A 289 13.67 14.94 -15.39
N GLU A 290 12.66 15.80 -15.55
CA GLU A 290 11.71 16.14 -14.51
C GLU A 290 10.28 16.15 -15.05
N LYS A 291 9.30 16.06 -14.13
CA LYS A 291 7.88 16.19 -14.46
C LYS A 291 7.56 17.65 -14.77
N GLY A 292 6.57 17.88 -15.63
CA GLY A 292 6.30 19.25 -16.07
C GLY A 292 5.19 19.39 -17.10
N VAL A 293 5.17 20.55 -17.75
CA VAL A 293 4.32 20.84 -18.89
C VAL A 293 5.13 21.50 -19.99
N TYR A 294 4.86 21.13 -21.24
CA TYR A 294 5.42 21.83 -22.40
C TYR A 294 4.34 22.56 -23.19
N GLN A 295 4.76 23.65 -23.85
CA GLN A 295 3.94 24.50 -24.70
C GLN A 295 4.72 24.88 -25.95
N PHE A 296 4.00 25.14 -27.04
CA PHE A 296 4.62 25.64 -28.27
C PHE A 296 4.53 27.16 -28.31
N LYS A 297 5.64 27.81 -28.65
CA LYS A 297 5.73 29.21 -29.02
C LYS A 297 6.09 29.28 -30.49
N VAL A 298 5.12 29.60 -31.35
CA VAL A 298 5.34 29.65 -32.81
C VAL A 298 5.71 31.07 -33.24
N LYS A 299 6.46 31.17 -34.34
CA LYS A 299 6.85 32.43 -34.95
C LYS A 299 6.23 32.54 -36.35
N ASP A 300 5.58 33.66 -36.58
CA ASP A 300 4.89 33.97 -37.82
C ASP A 300 5.87 34.44 -38.91
N PRO A 301 5.50 34.35 -40.20
CA PRO A 301 6.29 34.91 -41.30
C PRO A 301 6.55 36.41 -41.16
N GLU A 302 5.67 37.14 -40.47
CA GLU A 302 5.81 38.58 -40.18
C GLU A 302 6.70 38.86 -38.95
N GLY A 303 7.21 37.80 -38.29
CA GLY A 303 8.10 37.89 -37.14
C GLY A 303 7.42 37.96 -35.78
N GLY A 304 6.08 37.95 -35.73
CA GLY A 304 5.30 37.86 -34.49
C GLY A 304 5.49 36.51 -33.78
N GLU A 305 5.54 36.52 -32.44
CA GLU A 305 5.65 35.30 -31.64
C GLU A 305 4.35 35.02 -30.87
N HIS A 306 3.83 33.81 -31.00
CA HIS A 306 2.54 33.41 -30.44
C HIS A 306 2.72 32.19 -29.53
N LEU A 307 2.45 32.36 -28.24
CA LEU A 307 2.44 31.27 -27.27
C LEU A 307 1.08 30.56 -27.31
N LEU A 308 1.08 29.26 -27.60
CA LEU A 308 -0.14 28.48 -27.68
C LEU A 308 -0.72 28.18 -26.29
N VAL A 309 -2.05 28.29 -26.17
CA VAL A 309 -2.78 28.10 -24.91
C VAL A 309 -2.79 26.62 -24.47
N LYS A 310 -2.74 25.69 -25.43
CA LYS A 310 -2.77 24.25 -25.14
C LYS A 310 -1.46 23.81 -24.48
N LYS A 311 -1.59 23.23 -23.28
CA LYS A 311 -0.48 22.68 -22.50
C LYS A 311 -0.48 21.17 -22.61
N TYR A 312 0.71 20.60 -22.69
CA TYR A 312 0.90 19.16 -22.82
C TYR A 312 1.64 18.63 -21.59
N PRO A 313 1.08 17.66 -20.86
CA PRO A 313 1.68 17.16 -19.64
C PRO A 313 2.86 16.22 -19.91
N VAL A 314 3.89 16.33 -19.08
CA VAL A 314 5.07 15.45 -19.02
C VAL A 314 5.10 14.80 -17.65
N THR A 315 5.06 13.47 -17.62
CA THR A 315 5.05 12.67 -16.40
C THR A 315 6.17 11.64 -16.44
N LEU A 316 6.76 11.38 -15.27
CA LEU A 316 7.84 10.42 -15.12
C LEU A 316 7.32 9.10 -14.57
N VAL A 317 7.77 8.01 -15.18
CA VAL A 317 7.66 6.66 -14.63
C VAL A 317 8.87 6.43 -13.75
N LYS A 318 8.66 5.87 -12.55
CA LYS A 318 9.76 5.49 -11.66
C LYS A 318 10.31 4.12 -12.06
N ASP A 319 11.63 4.01 -12.12
CA ASP A 319 12.32 2.73 -12.28
C ASP A 319 12.12 1.82 -11.06
N GLN A 320 12.05 0.51 -11.29
CA GLN A 320 11.91 -0.46 -10.21
C GLN A 320 13.28 -0.82 -9.65
N SER A 321 13.40 -0.88 -8.33
CA SER A 321 14.64 -1.31 -7.72
C SER A 321 14.81 -2.83 -7.85
N PRO A 322 16.03 -3.32 -8.04
CA PRO A 322 16.30 -4.75 -8.17
C PRO A 322 15.95 -5.50 -6.89
N ASN A 323 15.66 -6.79 -7.01
CA ASN A 323 15.43 -7.68 -5.86
C ASN A 323 16.54 -8.73 -5.79
N ILE A 324 16.99 -9.10 -4.60
CA ILE A 324 17.94 -10.18 -4.35
C ILE A 324 17.51 -11.03 -3.15
N ILE A 325 17.58 -12.34 -3.33
CA ILE A 325 17.35 -13.33 -2.28
C ILE A 325 18.68 -14.00 -1.97
N LEU A 326 19.01 -14.06 -0.68
CA LEU A 326 20.18 -14.75 -0.16
C LEU A 326 19.75 -16.10 0.43
N PHE A 327 20.40 -17.17 -0.01
CA PHE A 327 20.23 -18.52 0.49
C PHE A 327 21.50 -18.98 1.22
N LEU A 328 21.31 -19.54 2.41
CA LEU A 328 22.39 -20.08 3.24
C LEU A 328 22.35 -21.60 3.20
N ALA A 329 23.48 -22.26 2.94
CA ALA A 329 23.54 -23.72 2.87
C ALA A 329 23.43 -24.40 4.24
N ASN A 330 24.10 -23.84 5.25
CA ASN A 330 24.06 -24.33 6.64
C ASN A 330 24.38 -23.18 7.60
N PRO A 331 23.41 -22.30 7.90
CA PRO A 331 23.63 -21.19 8.81
C PRO A 331 23.87 -21.69 10.23
N LYS A 332 24.96 -21.24 10.85
CA LYS A 332 25.26 -21.49 12.26
C LYS A 332 25.07 -20.21 13.06
N PRO A 333 24.56 -20.28 14.31
CA PRO A 333 24.49 -19.11 15.18
C PRO A 333 25.89 -18.62 15.61
N VAL A 334 26.88 -19.52 15.60
CA VAL A 334 28.26 -19.24 16.02
C VAL A 334 29.23 -19.82 14.99
N TYR A 335 30.24 -19.03 14.60
CA TYR A 335 31.31 -19.41 13.68
C TYR A 335 32.69 -19.19 14.30
N PHE A 336 33.68 -19.96 13.87
CA PHE A 336 35.09 -19.68 14.19
C PHE A 336 35.65 -18.62 13.23
N HIS A 337 36.66 -17.87 13.66
CA HIS A 337 37.35 -16.88 12.82
C HIS A 337 37.96 -17.47 11.54
N THR A 338 38.28 -18.77 11.52
CA THR A 338 38.80 -19.49 10.34
C THR A 338 37.73 -20.05 9.42
N ASP A 339 36.45 -19.98 9.82
CA ASP A 339 35.37 -20.60 9.07
C ASP A 339 35.13 -19.88 7.74
N LYS A 340 34.44 -20.60 6.85
CA LYS A 340 33.99 -20.09 5.56
C LYS A 340 32.48 -20.17 5.48
N VAL A 341 31.85 -19.07 5.10
CA VAL A 341 30.40 -18.97 4.92
C VAL A 341 30.11 -19.08 3.42
N GLN A 342 29.31 -20.07 3.03
CA GLN A 342 28.84 -20.21 1.65
C GLN A 342 27.50 -19.47 1.49
N LEU A 343 27.50 -18.50 0.60
CA LEU A 343 26.34 -17.71 0.22
C LEU A 343 25.92 -18.11 -1.19
N PHE A 344 24.63 -18.36 -1.39
CA PHE A 344 24.02 -18.55 -2.69
C PHE A 344 22.99 -17.45 -2.89
N TYR A 345 22.86 -16.94 -4.11
CA TYR A 345 21.95 -15.83 -4.32
C TYR A 345 21.26 -15.88 -5.68
N GLU A 346 20.03 -15.37 -5.70
CA GLU A 346 19.24 -15.12 -6.90
C GLU A 346 18.69 -13.70 -6.83
N GLY A 347 19.05 -12.87 -7.82
CA GLY A 347 18.54 -11.52 -7.97
C GLY A 347 17.94 -11.30 -9.36
N LYS A 348 17.00 -10.36 -9.44
CA LYS A 348 16.27 -10.00 -10.66
C LYS A 348 16.03 -8.51 -10.75
N ASP A 349 16.09 -8.03 -11.97
CA ASP A 349 15.83 -6.63 -12.35
C ASP A 349 15.06 -6.58 -13.69
N ASP A 350 14.38 -5.47 -13.98
CA ASP A 350 13.63 -5.29 -15.22
C ASP A 350 14.48 -4.77 -16.39
N PHE A 351 15.57 -4.01 -16.13
CA PHE A 351 16.44 -3.43 -17.14
C PHE A 351 17.86 -4.00 -17.15
N GLY A 352 18.43 -4.31 -15.99
CA GLY A 352 19.72 -4.96 -15.87
C GLY A 352 20.38 -4.76 -14.52
N ILE A 353 21.26 -5.69 -14.18
CA ILE A 353 22.01 -5.71 -12.92
C ILE A 353 23.45 -5.29 -13.24
N ASP A 354 24.01 -4.38 -12.43
CA ASP A 354 25.42 -3.97 -12.53
C ASP A 354 26.32 -4.81 -11.62
N ALA A 355 25.96 -4.92 -10.34
CA ALA A 355 26.79 -5.58 -9.35
C ALA A 355 25.98 -6.18 -8.20
N VAL A 356 26.55 -7.21 -7.58
CA VAL A 356 26.15 -7.73 -6.28
C VAL A 356 27.33 -7.56 -5.33
N ASP A 357 27.07 -6.95 -4.19
CA ASP A 357 28.03 -6.69 -3.13
C ASP A 357 27.56 -7.33 -1.83
N LEU A 358 28.51 -7.86 -1.05
CA LEU A 358 28.29 -8.32 0.31
C LEU A 358 28.56 -7.17 1.26
N VAL A 359 27.54 -6.78 2.01
CA VAL A 359 27.64 -5.74 3.04
C VAL A 359 27.71 -6.42 4.39
N VAL A 360 28.75 -6.12 5.15
CA VAL A 360 29.00 -6.68 6.48
C VAL A 360 29.12 -5.54 7.47
N SER A 361 28.44 -5.67 8.60
CA SER A 361 28.45 -4.72 9.70
C SER A 361 28.91 -5.41 10.98
N ILE A 362 30.05 -4.99 11.51
CA ILE A 362 30.66 -5.52 12.74
C ILE A 362 30.74 -4.37 13.74
N ASN A 363 30.04 -4.48 14.88
CA ASN A 363 30.04 -3.46 15.93
C ASN A 363 29.74 -2.01 15.43
N GLY A 364 29.00 -1.86 14.33
CA GLY A 364 28.65 -0.58 13.72
C GLY A 364 29.59 -0.10 12.61
N GLU A 365 30.73 -0.76 12.39
CA GLU A 365 31.59 -0.52 11.22
C GLU A 365 31.09 -1.33 10.02
N ILE A 366 30.89 -0.67 8.88
CA ILE A 366 30.37 -1.28 7.65
C ILE A 366 31.51 -1.48 6.66
N ASP A 367 31.71 -2.73 6.26
CA ASP A 367 32.59 -3.12 5.16
C ASP A 367 31.76 -3.62 3.97
N ARG A 368 32.27 -3.37 2.75
CA ARG A 368 31.61 -3.72 1.50
C ARG A 368 32.57 -4.48 0.60
N THR A 369 32.25 -5.74 0.33
CA THR A 369 33.04 -6.61 -0.55
C THR A 369 32.28 -6.88 -1.83
N SER A 370 32.89 -6.63 -2.98
CA SER A 370 32.24 -6.91 -4.26
C SER A 370 32.23 -8.42 -4.54
N VAL A 371 31.03 -8.99 -4.70
CA VAL A 371 30.83 -10.42 -4.95
C VAL A 371 30.97 -10.71 -6.44
N LYS A 372 30.25 -9.96 -7.27
CA LYS A 372 30.28 -10.13 -8.72
C LYS A 372 29.81 -8.87 -9.43
N LYS A 373 30.51 -8.53 -10.51
CA LYS A 373 30.05 -7.55 -11.52
C LYS A 373 29.46 -8.27 -12.72
N TYR A 374 28.39 -7.72 -13.25
CA TYR A 374 27.62 -8.25 -14.36
C TYR A 374 27.90 -7.44 -15.63
N LYS A 375 27.63 -8.04 -16.80
CA LYS A 375 27.66 -7.27 -18.05
C LYS A 375 26.36 -6.49 -18.18
N ALA A 376 26.43 -5.39 -18.93
CA ALA A 376 25.24 -4.57 -19.19
C ALA A 376 24.08 -5.41 -19.73
N GLN A 377 22.87 -5.16 -19.21
CA GLN A 377 21.60 -5.79 -19.61
C GLN A 377 21.38 -7.24 -19.13
N GLU A 378 22.24 -7.79 -18.26
CA GLU A 378 21.93 -9.05 -17.56
C GLU A 378 20.82 -8.82 -16.52
N LYS A 379 19.64 -9.41 -16.72
CA LYS A 379 18.45 -9.20 -15.87
C LYS A 379 18.34 -10.16 -14.70
N GLU A 380 19.13 -11.24 -14.70
CA GLU A 380 19.15 -12.23 -13.63
C GLU A 380 20.57 -12.37 -13.08
N ALA A 381 20.71 -12.27 -11.76
CA ALA A 381 21.94 -12.52 -11.04
C ALA A 381 21.83 -13.84 -10.29
N LYS A 382 22.56 -14.87 -10.75
CA LYS A 382 22.68 -16.15 -10.03
C LYS A 382 24.13 -16.47 -9.78
N GLY A 383 24.43 -16.93 -8.57
CA GLY A 383 25.79 -17.26 -8.20
C GLY A 383 25.93 -17.80 -6.80
N SER A 384 27.17 -18.14 -6.47
CA SER A 384 27.60 -18.46 -5.13
C SER A 384 28.86 -17.69 -4.80
N TYR A 385 29.03 -17.40 -3.52
CA TYR A 385 30.20 -16.71 -2.99
C TYR A 385 30.66 -17.41 -1.72
N THR A 386 31.95 -17.68 -1.62
CA THR A 386 32.56 -18.24 -0.42
C THR A 386 33.27 -17.14 0.33
N TRP A 387 32.65 -16.68 1.41
CA TRP A 387 33.19 -15.64 2.27
C TRP A 387 34.11 -16.27 3.32
N SER A 388 35.38 -15.89 3.31
CA SER A 388 36.39 -16.37 4.25
C SER A 388 36.52 -15.41 5.43
N LEU A 389 36.06 -15.82 6.62
CA LEU A 389 36.08 -14.97 7.82
C LEU A 389 37.52 -14.64 8.26
N ALA A 390 38.48 -15.51 7.95
CA ALA A 390 39.89 -15.33 8.29
C ALA A 390 40.54 -14.10 7.64
N GLN A 391 39.92 -13.53 6.60
CA GLN A 391 40.42 -12.35 5.90
C GLN A 391 39.88 -11.04 6.50
N MET A 392 38.97 -11.14 7.47
CA MET A 392 38.36 -9.99 8.12
C MET A 392 39.02 -9.67 9.45
N THR A 393 38.92 -8.40 9.84
CA THR A 393 39.31 -7.91 11.16
C THR A 393 38.17 -8.16 12.14
N ILE A 394 38.05 -9.40 12.61
CA ILE A 394 37.02 -9.86 13.57
C ILE A 394 37.67 -10.41 14.85
N ASN A 395 37.09 -10.09 16.00
CA ASN A 395 37.54 -10.57 17.30
C ASN A 395 36.58 -11.64 17.86
N PRO A 396 37.04 -12.50 18.78
CA PRO A 396 36.16 -13.37 19.56
C PRO A 396 35.04 -12.58 20.24
N GLY A 397 33.81 -13.09 20.14
CA GLY A 397 32.62 -12.46 20.73
C GLY A 397 31.93 -11.40 19.86
N ASP A 398 32.54 -10.98 18.74
CA ASP A 398 31.94 -9.99 17.84
C ASP A 398 30.63 -10.51 17.21
N GLU A 399 29.65 -9.61 17.09
CA GLU A 399 28.41 -9.86 16.36
C GLU A 399 28.52 -9.32 14.93
N VAL A 400 28.37 -10.23 13.96
CA VAL A 400 28.52 -9.94 12.53
C VAL A 400 27.15 -9.95 11.88
N ASN A 401 26.71 -8.81 11.40
CA ASN A 401 25.48 -8.66 10.61
C ASN A 401 25.84 -8.57 9.12
N TYR A 402 25.15 -9.29 8.25
CA TYR A 402 25.47 -9.28 6.83
C TYR A 402 24.23 -9.47 5.96
N TYR A 403 24.29 -8.89 4.76
CA TYR A 403 23.28 -9.03 3.71
C TYR A 403 23.92 -8.81 2.35
N LEU A 404 23.23 -9.20 1.28
CA LEU A 404 23.63 -8.87 -0.07
C LEU A 404 22.89 -7.61 -0.55
N GLU A 405 23.64 -6.69 -1.16
CA GLU A 405 23.13 -5.52 -1.88
C GLU A 405 23.29 -5.80 -3.38
N ILE A 406 22.23 -5.58 -4.15
CA ILE A 406 22.22 -5.66 -5.61
C ILE A 406 22.00 -4.26 -6.17
N ASN A 407 22.81 -3.88 -7.16
CA ASN A 407 22.70 -2.59 -7.85
C ASN A 407 22.25 -2.83 -9.29
N ASP A 408 21.31 -2.03 -9.77
CA ASP A 408 20.91 -2.04 -11.18
C ASP A 408 21.93 -1.29 -12.05
N ASN A 409 21.62 -1.15 -13.34
CA ASN A 409 22.45 -0.44 -14.31
C ASN A 409 21.99 1.00 -14.60
N ASP A 410 21.14 1.62 -13.76
CA ASP A 410 20.69 3.00 -13.94
C ASP A 410 21.86 3.98 -13.78
N ASN A 411 22.09 4.79 -14.81
CA ASN A 411 23.15 5.80 -14.87
C ASN A 411 22.62 7.25 -14.94
N ILE A 412 21.30 7.45 -14.87
CA ILE A 412 20.67 8.78 -14.95
C ILE A 412 20.66 9.44 -13.57
N PHE A 413 20.16 8.75 -12.55
CA PHE A 413 20.22 9.21 -11.16
C PHE A 413 21.22 8.44 -10.30
N GLY A 414 21.88 7.45 -10.90
CA GLY A 414 22.74 6.47 -10.24
C GLY A 414 22.00 5.16 -9.96
N PRO A 415 22.73 4.08 -9.65
CA PRO A 415 22.12 2.76 -9.55
C PRO A 415 21.06 2.68 -8.45
N ASN A 416 19.88 2.15 -8.77
CA ASN A 416 18.93 1.76 -7.73
C ASN A 416 19.42 0.49 -7.03
N LYS A 417 19.04 0.38 -5.75
CA LYS A 417 19.56 -0.65 -4.85
C LYS A 417 18.45 -1.58 -4.36
N GLY A 418 18.76 -2.86 -4.35
CA GLY A 418 18.00 -3.91 -3.69
C GLY A 418 18.82 -4.52 -2.56
N GLN A 419 18.16 -5.01 -1.52
CA GLN A 419 18.83 -5.66 -0.39
C GLN A 419 18.12 -6.97 -0.05
N SER A 420 18.89 -7.99 0.33
CA SER A 420 18.36 -9.24 0.85
C SER A 420 17.90 -9.11 2.29
N GLU A 421 17.30 -10.18 2.83
CA GLU A 421 17.23 -10.34 4.28
C GLU A 421 18.63 -10.26 4.90
N ALA A 422 18.69 -9.67 6.09
CA ALA A 422 19.90 -9.60 6.89
C ALA A 422 19.98 -10.79 7.84
N TYR A 423 21.17 -11.37 7.92
CA TYR A 423 21.49 -12.46 8.83
C TYR A 423 22.56 -12.01 9.81
N SER A 424 22.58 -12.64 10.98
CA SER A 424 23.60 -12.40 11.98
C SER A 424 24.17 -13.69 12.54
N PHE A 425 25.44 -13.65 12.93
CA PHE A 425 26.09 -14.69 13.71
C PHE A 425 27.11 -14.07 14.66
N ARG A 426 27.54 -14.86 15.64
CA ARG A 426 28.62 -14.45 16.57
C ARG A 426 29.91 -15.21 16.27
N ILE A 427 31.04 -14.57 16.53
CA ILE A 427 32.33 -15.24 16.52
C ILE A 427 32.52 -15.98 17.85
N PHE A 428 32.93 -17.25 17.75
CA PHE A 428 33.18 -18.11 18.90
C PHE A 428 34.16 -17.45 19.87
N ASP A 429 33.75 -17.37 21.13
CA ASP A 429 34.54 -16.88 22.24
C ASP A 429 34.75 -18.00 23.25
N SER A 430 35.99 -18.50 23.34
CA SER A 430 36.33 -19.61 24.23
C SER A 430 36.16 -19.27 25.71
N GLU A 431 36.37 -18.01 26.10
CA GLU A 431 36.22 -17.59 27.51
C GLU A 431 34.75 -17.57 27.89
N LYS A 432 33.91 -16.98 27.05
CA LYS A 432 32.46 -16.92 27.27
C LYS A 432 31.80 -18.30 27.26
N GLU A 433 32.23 -19.18 26.36
CA GLU A 433 31.69 -20.55 26.31
C GLU A 433 32.11 -21.38 27.53
N MET A 434 33.34 -21.18 28.03
CA MET A 434 33.76 -21.81 29.29
C MET A 434 32.90 -21.34 30.47
N GLU A 435 32.61 -20.04 30.54
CA GLU A 435 31.74 -19.47 31.56
C GLU A 435 30.32 -20.06 31.49
N ASN A 436 29.72 -20.11 30.29
CA ASN A 436 28.40 -20.71 30.07
C ASN A 436 28.35 -22.21 30.47
N LEU A 437 29.42 -22.96 30.20
CA LEU A 437 29.51 -24.37 30.59
C LEU A 437 29.56 -24.55 32.10
N VAL A 438 30.27 -23.67 32.82
CA VAL A 438 30.32 -23.66 34.28
C VAL A 438 28.94 -23.33 34.84
N GLU A 439 28.28 -22.28 34.32
CA GLU A 439 26.93 -21.88 34.76
C GLU A 439 25.89 -22.99 34.52
N MET A 440 25.93 -23.65 33.36
CA MET A 440 25.05 -24.77 33.05
C MET A 440 25.31 -25.97 33.96
N GLN A 441 26.56 -26.24 34.31
CA GLN A 441 26.91 -27.29 35.25
C GLN A 441 26.34 -26.98 36.64
N GLU A 442 26.45 -25.74 37.12
CA GLU A 442 25.86 -25.29 38.37
C GLU A 442 24.33 -25.46 38.36
N GLU A 443 23.64 -25.02 37.31
CA GLU A 443 22.18 -25.15 37.17
C GLU A 443 21.73 -26.63 37.21
N LEU A 444 22.45 -27.50 36.50
CA LEU A 444 22.16 -28.94 36.49
C LEU A 444 22.39 -29.57 37.87
N THR A 445 23.44 -29.15 38.58
CA THR A 445 23.68 -29.63 39.96
C THR A 445 22.58 -29.19 40.91
N GLU A 446 22.10 -27.95 40.82
CA GLU A 446 21.01 -27.44 41.66
C GLU A 446 19.70 -28.20 41.39
N LYS A 447 19.37 -28.45 40.11
CA LYS A 447 18.21 -29.27 39.72
C LYS A 447 18.31 -30.70 40.23
N MET A 448 19.50 -31.31 40.22
CA MET A 448 19.72 -32.64 40.79
C MET A 448 19.52 -32.66 42.31
N ILE A 449 20.04 -31.66 43.03
CA ILE A 449 19.83 -31.52 44.47
C ILE A 449 18.34 -31.38 44.80
N ALA A 450 17.61 -30.56 44.03
CA ALA A 450 16.17 -30.37 44.22
C ALA A 450 15.37 -31.67 44.00
N LEU A 451 15.73 -32.49 43.01
CA LEU A 451 15.09 -33.78 42.74
C LEU A 451 15.39 -34.84 43.81
N LEU A 452 16.56 -34.78 44.45
CA LEU A 452 16.93 -35.69 45.54
C LEU A 452 16.30 -35.31 46.89
N ALA A 453 15.80 -34.08 47.02
CA ALA A 453 15.19 -33.57 48.24
C ALA A 453 13.67 -33.85 48.35
N THR A 454 13.05 -34.37 47.28
CA THR A 454 11.66 -34.86 47.23
C THR A 454 11.61 -36.37 47.20
#